data_AF-A0A4S4NNK5-F1
#
_entry.id   AF-A0A4S4NNK5-F1
#
_cell.length_a   1.000
_cell.length_b   1.000
_cell.length_c   1.000
_cell.angle_alpha   90.00
_cell.angle_beta   90.00
_cell.angle_gamma   90.00
#
_symmetry.space_group_name_H-M   'P 1'
#
loop_
_entity.id
_entity.type
_entity.pdbx_description
1 polymer ?
#
loop_
_entity_poly.entity_id
_entity_poly.type
_entity_poly.pdbx_seq_one_letter_code
_entity_poly.pdbx_strand_id
1 'polypeptide(L)'
;MSSGDRQQTAERIRFARAYAAEHLPWFAPALFRCRIVLSEAVRVAAVDRHYNVYWNPDVVNKLYSDPDRSHALSELAFLWVHEISHRLRQHGERAEATGVRGQAASRRWNVACDLEINDSEWKGLRMPKAYPGHHARALGWPEGELAETYYRRLTEEAAPPPDIPDEGSGVHGQARPWEDGDHQRMTPLDEEILRREVARLTREAADQTVPVSWREWAADVLRSGVNWQQRLGHRLSIALQRGRGMRTDYAFGRPNRRQSVYHPVLPPSLSGARTASVAIVVDTSASMKGADLQRALAEVAAIIRQLEAPVTIIPCDLRAHEPVRIVSEREAFQVSHLPGGGGTDMRAGLSAALDLQPQPDSVLVITDGMTAYPEKPYRLPLIFAILGRSEDKRLPPQPPFRPDQVVEIR
;
A
#
# COMPACT_ATOMS: atom_id res chain seq x y z
N MET A 1 -38.12 1.48 0.96
CA MET A 1 -37.84 2.48 -0.10
C MET A 1 -38.05 1.86 -1.49
N SER A 2 -38.71 2.53 -2.44
CA SER A 2 -38.92 1.96 -3.78
C SER A 2 -37.63 1.96 -4.61
N SER A 3 -37.59 1.19 -5.71
CA SER A 3 -36.44 1.19 -6.63
C SER A 3 -36.20 2.58 -7.25
N GLY A 4 -37.26 3.34 -7.52
CA GLY A 4 -37.17 4.69 -8.06
C GLY A 4 -36.57 5.68 -7.05
N ASP A 5 -36.98 5.58 -5.79
CA ASP A 5 -36.44 6.44 -4.72
C ASP A 5 -34.94 6.16 -4.48
N ARG A 6 -34.53 4.88 -4.50
CA ARG A 6 -33.11 4.49 -4.42
C ARG A 6 -32.29 5.08 -5.55
N GLN A 7 -32.80 5.04 -6.77
CA GLN A 7 -32.12 5.62 -7.92
C GLN A 7 -31.98 7.14 -7.77
N GLN A 8 -33.06 7.82 -7.40
CA GLN A 8 -33.06 9.27 -7.19
C GLN A 8 -32.08 9.70 -6.08
N THR A 9 -32.05 9.00 -4.94
CA THR A 9 -31.07 9.27 -3.88
C THR A 9 -29.64 9.06 -4.37
N ALA A 10 -29.37 8.00 -5.14
CA ALA A 10 -28.05 7.76 -5.71
C ALA A 10 -27.63 8.87 -6.71
N GLU A 11 -28.56 9.41 -7.49
CA GLU A 11 -28.31 10.55 -8.38
C GLU A 11 -27.91 11.81 -7.61
N ARG A 12 -28.59 12.12 -6.49
CA ARG A 12 -28.23 13.25 -5.60
C ARG A 12 -26.79 13.12 -5.09
N ILE A 13 -26.39 11.92 -4.67
CA ILE A 13 -25.02 11.62 -4.22
C ILE A 13 -24.01 11.80 -5.36
N ARG A 14 -24.36 11.41 -6.59
CA ARG A 14 -23.49 11.61 -7.78
C ARG A 14 -23.32 13.08 -8.13
N PHE A 15 -24.38 13.89 -8.02
CA PHE A 15 -24.28 15.34 -8.21
C PHE A 15 -23.38 15.99 -7.16
N ALA A 16 -23.54 15.61 -5.88
CA ALA A 16 -22.65 16.09 -4.82
C ALA A 16 -21.19 15.68 -5.05
N ARG A 17 -20.94 14.46 -5.56
CA ARG A 17 -19.59 14.03 -5.95
C ARG A 17 -18.99 14.88 -7.07
N ALA A 18 -19.78 15.23 -8.08
CA ALA A 18 -19.34 16.11 -9.17
C ALA A 18 -19.06 17.54 -8.65
N TYR A 19 -19.94 18.06 -7.78
CA TYR A 19 -19.77 19.36 -7.12
C TYR A 19 -18.47 19.39 -6.29
N ALA A 20 -18.16 18.33 -5.55
CA ALA A 20 -16.92 18.19 -4.79
C ALA A 20 -15.69 18.21 -5.71
N ALA A 21 -15.73 17.49 -6.84
CA ALA A 21 -14.64 17.44 -7.80
C ALA A 21 -14.42 18.78 -8.53
N GLU A 22 -15.47 19.58 -8.73
CA GLU A 22 -15.37 20.93 -9.29
C GLU A 22 -14.65 21.89 -8.33
N HIS A 23 -14.98 21.83 -7.04
CA HIS A 23 -14.39 22.71 -6.02
C HIS A 23 -13.01 22.26 -5.54
N LEU A 24 -12.78 20.94 -5.53
CA LEU A 24 -11.53 20.31 -5.10
C LEU A 24 -11.01 19.35 -6.20
N PRO A 25 -10.53 19.85 -7.35
CA PRO A 25 -10.09 19.00 -8.47
C PRO A 25 -8.98 18.02 -8.10
N TRP A 26 -8.12 18.40 -7.15
CA TRP A 26 -7.03 17.56 -6.65
C TRP A 26 -7.50 16.32 -5.88
N PHE A 27 -8.74 16.33 -5.36
CA PHE A 27 -9.35 15.23 -4.63
C PHE A 27 -10.16 14.28 -5.53
N ALA A 28 -10.37 14.67 -6.81
CA ALA A 28 -11.21 13.96 -7.76
C ALA A 28 -10.86 12.47 -7.96
N PRO A 29 -9.57 12.04 -8.02
CA PRO A 29 -9.26 10.62 -8.17
C PRO A 29 -9.88 9.77 -7.07
N ALA A 30 -9.84 10.23 -5.81
CA ALA A 30 -10.43 9.50 -4.69
C ALA A 30 -11.95 9.49 -4.73
N LEU A 31 -12.58 10.63 -5.07
CA LEU A 31 -14.04 10.72 -5.25
C LEU A 31 -14.55 9.69 -6.27
N PHE A 32 -13.90 9.61 -7.43
CA PHE A 32 -14.33 8.70 -8.50
C PHE A 32 -13.88 7.26 -8.33
N ARG A 33 -12.95 6.99 -7.40
CA ARG A 33 -12.63 5.63 -6.97
C ARG A 33 -13.66 5.05 -5.99
N CYS A 34 -14.47 5.89 -5.37
CA CYS A 34 -15.45 5.44 -4.40
C CYS A 34 -16.72 4.85 -5.02
N ARG A 35 -17.19 3.75 -4.43
CA ARG A 35 -18.51 3.17 -4.74
C ARG A 35 -19.56 3.75 -3.80
N ILE A 36 -20.75 4.02 -4.35
CA ILE A 36 -21.91 4.48 -3.56
C ILE A 36 -22.70 3.25 -3.12
N VAL A 37 -22.90 3.12 -1.81
CA VAL A 37 -23.76 2.09 -1.21
C VAL A 37 -24.82 2.78 -0.38
N LEU A 38 -26.11 2.51 -0.64
CA LEU A 38 -27.20 3.03 0.18
C LEU A 38 -27.48 2.05 1.32
N SER A 39 -27.43 2.53 2.56
CA SER A 39 -27.66 1.70 3.75
C SER A 39 -28.32 2.50 4.85
N GLU A 40 -29.47 2.04 5.34
CA GLU A 40 -30.15 2.62 6.51
C GLU A 40 -29.48 2.22 7.84
N ALA A 41 -28.52 1.29 7.80
CA ALA A 41 -27.79 0.83 8.98
C ALA A 41 -26.72 1.82 9.46
N VAL A 42 -26.28 2.75 8.60
CA VAL A 42 -25.36 3.83 8.97
C VAL A 42 -26.15 5.06 9.39
N ARG A 43 -25.66 5.85 10.36
CA ARG A 43 -26.40 7.01 10.89
C ARG A 43 -26.42 8.19 9.92
N VAL A 44 -25.27 8.49 9.30
CA VAL A 44 -25.09 9.61 8.37
C VAL A 44 -24.42 9.09 7.10
N ALA A 45 -23.12 8.81 7.20
CA ALA A 45 -22.33 8.10 6.22
C ALA A 45 -21.29 7.24 6.95
N ALA A 46 -20.61 6.37 6.21
CA ALA A 46 -19.51 5.56 6.69
C ALA A 46 -18.62 5.15 5.51
N VAL A 47 -17.40 4.72 5.77
CA VAL A 47 -16.47 4.22 4.77
C VAL A 47 -15.79 2.92 5.21
N ASP A 48 -15.63 1.98 4.27
CA ASP A 48 -14.86 0.76 4.52
C ASP A 48 -13.42 0.85 3.99
N ARG A 49 -12.60 -0.17 4.32
CA ARG A 49 -11.21 -0.29 3.84
C ARG A 49 -11.07 -0.37 2.30
N HIS A 50 -12.16 -0.52 1.55
CA HIS A 50 -12.14 -0.70 0.10
C HIS A 50 -12.75 0.48 -0.69
N TYR A 51 -12.93 1.64 -0.03
CA TYR A 51 -13.51 2.85 -0.61
C TYR A 51 -14.97 2.64 -1.07
N ASN A 52 -15.72 1.75 -0.41
CA ASN A 52 -17.18 1.81 -0.47
C ASN A 52 -17.65 2.83 0.56
N VAL A 53 -18.38 3.85 0.11
CA VAL A 53 -18.98 4.86 0.99
C VAL A 53 -20.45 4.53 1.13
N TYR A 54 -20.87 4.33 2.37
CA TYR A 54 -22.21 3.98 2.77
C TYR A 54 -22.96 5.27 3.13
N TRP A 55 -24.16 5.42 2.59
CA TRP A 55 -24.96 6.63 2.75
C TRP A 55 -26.32 6.27 3.33
N ASN A 56 -26.70 6.97 4.41
CA ASN A 56 -28.07 6.90 4.89
C ASN A 56 -29.00 7.66 3.93
N PRO A 57 -29.96 6.99 3.27
CA PRO A 57 -30.78 7.63 2.26
C PRO A 57 -31.70 8.73 2.83
N ASP A 58 -32.17 8.58 4.07
CA ASP A 58 -33.01 9.60 4.72
C ASP A 58 -32.23 10.86 5.02
N VAL A 59 -30.97 10.71 5.41
CA VAL A 59 -30.04 11.83 5.62
C VAL A 59 -29.80 12.56 4.30
N VAL A 60 -29.47 11.84 3.23
CA VAL A 60 -29.25 12.43 1.91
C VAL A 60 -30.51 13.18 1.46
N ASN A 61 -31.68 12.58 1.59
CA ASN A 61 -32.94 13.18 1.17
C ASN A 61 -33.30 14.42 2.01
N LYS A 62 -33.00 14.41 3.32
CA LYS A 62 -33.20 15.55 4.21
C LYS A 62 -32.27 16.71 3.86
N LEU A 63 -30.97 16.48 3.66
CA LEU A 63 -30.03 17.53 3.26
C LEU A 63 -30.39 18.08 1.88
N TYR A 64 -30.76 17.20 0.95
CA TYR A 64 -31.22 17.60 -0.37
C TYR A 64 -32.62 18.24 -0.38
N SER A 65 -33.33 18.34 0.75
CA SER A 65 -34.62 19.05 0.80
C SER A 65 -34.46 20.57 0.85
N ASP A 66 -33.26 21.07 1.13
CA ASP A 66 -32.95 22.50 1.14
C ASP A 66 -33.32 23.15 -0.21
N PRO A 67 -34.06 24.27 -0.22
CA PRO A 67 -34.39 24.99 -1.45
C PRO A 67 -33.16 25.52 -2.18
N ASP A 68 -32.08 25.87 -1.46
CA ASP A 68 -30.80 26.25 -2.06
C ASP A 68 -30.00 24.99 -2.45
N ARG A 69 -30.00 24.71 -3.76
CA ARG A 69 -29.31 23.54 -4.32
C ARG A 69 -27.79 23.60 -4.13
N SER A 70 -27.21 24.79 -4.18
CA SER A 70 -25.76 24.95 -3.97
C SER A 70 -25.41 24.63 -2.53
N HIS A 71 -26.22 25.10 -1.58
CA HIS A 71 -26.07 24.79 -0.17
C HIS A 71 -26.18 23.27 0.08
N ALA A 72 -27.24 22.62 -0.40
CA ALA A 72 -27.43 21.17 -0.27
C ALA A 72 -26.26 20.35 -0.85
N LEU A 73 -25.77 20.73 -2.04
CA LEU A 73 -24.65 20.05 -2.68
C LEU A 73 -23.34 20.27 -1.90
N SER A 74 -23.12 21.46 -1.36
CA SER A 74 -21.94 21.76 -0.54
C SER A 74 -21.89 20.94 0.75
N GLU A 75 -23.04 20.65 1.35
CA GLU A 75 -23.16 19.80 2.55
C GLU A 75 -22.91 18.31 2.25
N LEU A 76 -23.49 17.79 1.17
CA LEU A 76 -23.24 16.40 0.75
C LEU A 76 -21.82 16.19 0.21
N ALA A 77 -21.25 17.19 -0.45
CA ALA A 77 -19.88 17.17 -0.92
C ALA A 77 -18.88 17.18 0.25
N PHE A 78 -19.19 17.89 1.35
CA PHE A 78 -18.40 17.81 2.58
C PHE A 78 -18.36 16.39 3.12
N LEU A 79 -19.51 15.71 3.23
CA LEU A 79 -19.57 14.31 3.70
C LEU A 79 -18.73 13.38 2.82
N TRP A 80 -18.76 13.56 1.50
CA TRP A 80 -17.89 12.81 0.59
C TRP A 80 -16.40 12.95 0.96
N VAL A 81 -15.96 14.19 1.13
CA VAL A 81 -14.55 14.48 1.42
C VAL A 81 -14.17 14.01 2.81
N HIS A 82 -15.05 14.17 3.79
CA HIS A 82 -14.86 13.70 5.16
C HIS A 82 -14.61 12.19 5.21
N GLU A 83 -15.54 11.40 4.68
CA GLU A 83 -15.45 9.93 4.68
C GLU A 83 -14.17 9.45 3.96
N ILE A 84 -13.87 9.99 2.78
CA ILE A 84 -12.68 9.62 2.01
C ILE A 84 -11.38 10.01 2.75
N SER A 85 -11.42 11.07 3.55
CA SER A 85 -10.26 11.54 4.31
C SER A 85 -9.78 10.49 5.31
N HIS A 86 -10.68 9.70 5.93
CA HIS A 86 -10.26 8.60 6.80
C HIS A 86 -9.41 7.56 6.09
N ARG A 87 -9.75 7.25 4.83
CA ARG A 87 -8.96 6.31 4.01
C ARG A 87 -7.64 6.90 3.54
N LEU A 88 -7.65 8.11 3.00
CA LEU A 88 -6.42 8.76 2.53
C LEU A 88 -5.41 9.01 3.66
N ARG A 89 -5.90 9.30 4.88
CA ARG A 89 -5.08 9.45 6.10
C ARG A 89 -4.80 8.12 6.80
N GLN A 90 -5.27 6.99 6.24
CA GLN A 90 -5.05 5.64 6.74
C GLN A 90 -5.43 5.46 8.22
N HIS A 91 -6.56 6.05 8.63
CA HIS A 91 -7.03 5.97 10.01
C HIS A 91 -7.24 4.52 10.46
N GLY A 92 -7.81 3.66 9.60
CA GLY A 92 -8.03 2.26 9.92
C GLY A 92 -6.74 1.46 10.15
N GLU A 93 -5.65 1.78 9.44
CA GLU A 93 -4.32 1.18 9.62
C GLU A 93 -3.62 1.74 10.85
N ARG A 94 -3.74 3.07 11.08
CA ARG A 94 -3.19 3.75 12.26
C ARG A 94 -3.86 3.28 13.55
N ALA A 95 -5.15 2.98 13.52
CA ALA A 95 -5.89 2.37 14.63
C ALA A 95 -5.30 1.02 15.02
N GLU A 96 -5.05 0.18 14.01
CA GLU A 96 -4.47 -1.16 14.18
C GLU A 96 -3.05 -1.08 14.74
N ALA A 97 -2.22 -0.18 14.21
CA ALA A 97 -0.87 0.08 14.71
C ALA A 97 -0.84 0.63 16.15
N THR A 98 -1.84 1.43 16.52
CA THR A 98 -2.01 1.99 17.88
C THR A 98 -2.62 0.97 18.86
N GLY A 99 -3.05 -0.19 18.37
CA GLY A 99 -3.65 -1.25 19.20
C GLY A 99 -5.08 -0.94 19.64
N VAL A 100 -5.82 -0.10 18.91
CA VAL A 100 -7.23 0.21 19.17
C VAL A 100 -8.07 -1.06 19.03
N ARG A 101 -8.64 -1.53 20.14
CA ARG A 101 -9.46 -2.76 20.18
C ARG A 101 -10.69 -2.60 21.08
N GLY A 102 -11.80 -3.17 20.63
CA GLY A 102 -13.06 -3.13 21.35
C GLY A 102 -13.86 -1.85 21.10
N GLN A 103 -15.15 -1.90 21.44
CA GLN A 103 -16.12 -0.89 21.01
C GLN A 103 -15.83 0.50 21.57
N ALA A 104 -15.51 0.61 22.87
CA ALA A 104 -15.22 1.89 23.51
C ALA A 104 -13.95 2.57 22.94
N ALA A 105 -12.89 1.79 22.73
CA ALA A 105 -11.66 2.29 22.13
C ALA A 105 -11.87 2.74 20.68
N SER A 106 -12.62 1.95 19.89
CA SER A 106 -12.93 2.29 18.49
C SER A 106 -13.73 3.57 18.38
N ARG A 107 -14.70 3.79 19.29
CA ARG A 107 -15.46 5.06 19.33
C ARG A 107 -14.58 6.25 19.65
N ARG A 108 -13.69 6.14 20.64
CA ARG A 108 -12.72 7.21 20.94
C ARG A 108 -11.77 7.48 19.78
N TRP A 109 -11.37 6.43 19.06
CA TRP A 109 -10.55 6.56 17.87
C TRP A 109 -11.28 7.30 16.75
N ASN A 110 -12.56 6.98 16.49
CA ASN A 110 -13.38 7.75 15.54
C ASN A 110 -13.42 9.23 15.91
N VAL A 111 -13.72 9.56 17.17
CA VAL A 111 -13.70 10.96 17.65
C VAL A 111 -12.36 11.63 17.30
N ALA A 112 -11.26 10.96 17.62
CA ALA A 112 -9.93 11.50 17.38
C ALA A 112 -9.63 11.74 15.89
N CYS A 113 -10.11 10.85 15.03
CA CYS A 113 -10.00 10.96 13.58
C CYS A 113 -10.83 12.13 13.03
N ASP A 114 -12.05 12.32 13.54
CA ASP A 114 -12.93 13.42 13.12
C ASP A 114 -12.32 14.75 13.51
N LEU A 115 -11.71 14.84 14.70
CA LEU A 115 -10.99 16.04 15.14
C LEU A 115 -9.83 16.37 14.16
N GLU A 116 -9.02 15.39 13.77
CA GLU A 116 -7.94 15.58 12.78
C GLU A 116 -8.48 16.08 11.41
N ILE A 117 -9.61 15.54 10.95
CA ILE A 117 -10.19 15.89 9.64
C ILE A 117 -10.88 17.26 9.66
N ASN A 118 -11.66 17.53 10.71
CA ASN A 118 -12.51 18.72 10.82
C ASN A 118 -11.74 20.00 11.17
N ASP A 119 -10.44 19.89 11.45
CA ASP A 119 -9.52 21.03 11.55
C ASP A 119 -9.25 21.67 10.15
N SER A 120 -9.62 21.00 9.06
CA SER A 120 -9.39 21.49 7.69
C SER A 120 -10.58 22.30 7.16
N GLU A 121 -10.30 23.49 6.60
CA GLU A 121 -11.30 24.28 5.89
C GLU A 121 -11.39 23.86 4.41
N TRP A 122 -12.56 23.35 4.02
CA TRP A 122 -12.80 22.86 2.65
C TRP A 122 -13.45 23.94 1.79
N LYS A 123 -12.68 24.54 0.87
CA LYS A 123 -13.18 25.60 0.00
C LYS A 123 -14.41 25.14 -0.80
N GLY A 124 -15.51 25.86 -0.66
CA GLY A 124 -16.77 25.59 -1.37
C GLY A 124 -17.62 24.47 -0.76
N LEU A 125 -17.13 23.79 0.28
CA LEU A 125 -17.87 22.75 0.98
C LEU A 125 -18.27 23.24 2.37
N ARG A 126 -19.37 22.70 2.91
CA ARG A 126 -19.90 23.12 4.22
C ARG A 126 -20.23 21.90 5.04
N MET A 127 -19.86 21.90 6.31
CA MET A 127 -20.31 20.86 7.22
C MET A 127 -21.85 20.93 7.38
N PRO A 128 -22.57 19.79 7.31
CA PRO A 128 -24.02 19.79 7.46
C PRO A 128 -24.48 20.32 8.82
N LYS A 129 -25.30 21.38 8.85
CA LYS A 129 -25.79 21.94 10.13
C LYS A 129 -26.66 20.95 10.92
N ALA A 130 -27.39 20.09 10.21
CA ALA A 130 -28.24 19.08 10.81
C ALA A 130 -27.46 17.92 11.46
N TYR A 131 -26.18 17.77 11.10
CA TYR A 131 -25.28 16.71 11.57
C TYR A 131 -23.90 17.32 11.85
N PRO A 132 -23.76 18.10 12.93
CA PRO A 132 -22.50 18.79 13.23
C PRO A 132 -21.42 17.77 13.62
N GLY A 133 -20.23 17.94 13.06
CA GLY A 133 -19.03 17.21 13.43
C GLY A 133 -18.35 17.79 14.69
N HIS A 134 -17.33 17.09 15.16
CA HIS A 134 -16.54 17.50 16.32
C HIS A 134 -15.32 18.31 15.89
N HIS A 135 -14.98 19.34 16.67
CA HIS A 135 -13.82 20.20 16.45
C HIS A 135 -12.97 20.29 17.72
N ALA A 136 -11.64 20.31 17.58
CA ALA A 136 -10.72 20.38 18.72
C ALA A 136 -10.92 21.67 19.52
N ARG A 137 -11.14 22.78 18.82
CA ARG A 137 -11.43 24.09 19.43
C ARG A 137 -12.66 24.07 20.33
N ALA A 138 -13.70 23.30 19.99
CA ALA A 138 -14.91 23.18 20.81
C ALA A 138 -14.64 22.47 22.15
N LEU A 139 -13.56 21.68 22.23
CA LEU A 139 -13.07 21.01 23.43
C LEU A 139 -11.99 21.82 24.16
N GLY A 140 -11.63 23.02 23.67
CA GLY A 140 -10.54 23.83 24.22
C GLY A 140 -9.15 23.26 23.92
N TRP A 141 -9.03 22.36 22.93
CA TRP A 141 -7.77 21.75 22.52
C TRP A 141 -7.14 22.48 21.32
N PRO A 142 -5.81 22.40 21.13
CA PRO A 142 -5.14 22.88 19.93
C PRO A 142 -5.63 22.15 18.69
N GLU A 143 -5.77 22.87 17.58
CA GLU A 143 -6.10 22.34 16.25
C GLU A 143 -4.80 21.91 15.53
N GLY A 144 -4.93 21.03 14.53
CA GLY A 144 -3.83 20.57 13.67
C GLY A 144 -3.02 19.41 14.24
N GLU A 145 -3.49 18.76 15.32
CA GLU A 145 -2.85 17.58 15.90
C GLU A 145 -3.27 16.30 15.15
N LEU A 146 -2.47 15.25 15.27
CA LEU A 146 -2.78 13.92 14.73
C LEU A 146 -3.82 13.18 15.58
N ALA A 147 -4.58 12.28 14.96
CA ALA A 147 -5.54 11.41 15.63
C ALA A 147 -4.94 10.65 16.83
N GLU A 148 -3.67 10.21 16.79
CA GLU A 148 -3.04 9.56 17.93
C GLU A 148 -2.89 10.50 19.14
N THR A 149 -2.62 11.78 18.89
CA THR A 149 -2.53 12.79 19.95
C THR A 149 -3.90 13.02 20.57
N TYR A 150 -4.94 13.22 19.77
CA TYR A 150 -6.31 13.37 20.27
C TYR A 150 -6.82 12.12 20.98
N TYR A 151 -6.53 10.92 20.46
CA TYR A 151 -6.91 9.65 21.04
C TYR A 151 -6.29 9.43 22.42
N ARG A 152 -5.01 9.80 22.59
CA ARG A 152 -4.33 9.75 23.88
C ARG A 152 -5.02 10.65 24.91
N ARG A 153 -5.32 11.90 24.54
CA ARG A 153 -6.03 12.84 25.43
C ARG A 153 -7.42 12.36 25.83
N LEU A 154 -8.21 11.87 24.86
CA LEU A 154 -9.52 11.27 25.12
C LEU A 154 -9.46 10.07 26.08
N THR A 155 -8.34 9.35 26.09
CA THR A 155 -8.12 8.22 26.99
C THR A 155 -7.70 8.69 28.38
N GLU A 156 -6.78 9.65 28.47
CA GLU A 156 -6.24 10.18 29.73
C GLU A 156 -7.25 11.00 30.52
N GLU A 157 -8.07 11.81 29.85
CA GLU A 157 -9.09 12.65 30.49
C GLU A 157 -10.34 11.86 30.91
N ALA A 158 -10.35 10.53 30.68
CA ALA A 158 -11.48 9.62 30.96
C ALA A 158 -12.83 10.12 30.41
N ALA A 159 -12.80 10.97 29.39
CA ALA A 159 -14.00 11.54 28.80
C ALA A 159 -14.87 10.37 28.30
N PRO A 160 -16.17 10.33 28.66
CA PRO A 160 -17.07 9.39 28.02
C PRO A 160 -17.00 9.67 26.51
N PRO A 161 -16.84 8.63 25.67
CA PRO A 161 -16.89 8.86 24.24
C PRO A 161 -18.22 9.56 23.95
N PRO A 162 -18.20 10.69 23.22
CA PRO A 162 -19.44 11.29 22.72
C PRO A 162 -20.28 10.23 22.01
N ASP A 163 -21.60 10.43 21.93
CA ASP A 163 -22.47 9.56 21.13
C ASP A 163 -22.18 9.77 19.63
N ILE A 164 -21.03 9.24 19.18
CA ILE A 164 -20.59 9.33 17.80
C ILE A 164 -21.06 8.10 17.04
N PRO A 165 -21.67 8.28 15.86
CA PRO A 165 -21.92 7.18 14.97
C PRO A 165 -20.67 6.38 14.61
N ASP A 166 -20.90 5.12 14.29
CA ASP A 166 -19.85 4.26 13.78
C ASP A 166 -19.70 4.51 12.26
N GLU A 167 -18.55 5.05 11.87
CA GLU A 167 -18.22 5.43 10.49
C GLU A 167 -17.49 4.32 9.72
N GLY A 168 -17.43 3.10 10.29
CA GLY A 168 -17.01 1.91 9.58
C GLY A 168 -15.53 1.56 9.67
N SER A 169 -15.17 0.46 9.01
CA SER A 169 -13.86 -0.16 9.06
C SER A 169 -12.74 0.69 8.47
N GLY A 170 -13.06 1.65 7.60
CA GLY A 170 -12.10 2.59 7.04
C GLY A 170 -11.49 3.52 8.08
N VAL A 171 -12.19 3.72 9.21
CA VAL A 171 -11.77 4.60 10.31
C VAL A 171 -10.98 3.86 11.39
N HIS A 172 -11.51 2.74 11.89
CA HIS A 172 -10.94 2.03 13.05
C HIS A 172 -10.49 0.59 12.74
N GLY A 173 -10.57 0.15 11.49
CA GLY A 173 -10.02 -1.13 11.04
C GLY A 173 -10.82 -2.38 11.37
N GLN A 174 -12.08 -2.26 11.82
CA GLN A 174 -12.89 -3.41 12.22
C GLN A 174 -14.12 -3.52 11.33
N ALA A 175 -14.34 -4.69 10.73
CA ALA A 175 -15.48 -4.90 9.85
C ALA A 175 -16.82 -4.67 10.56
N ARG A 176 -17.83 -4.23 9.81
CA ARG A 176 -19.19 -4.00 10.30
C ARG A 176 -20.24 -4.77 9.50
N PRO A 177 -21.39 -5.12 10.10
CA PRO A 177 -22.41 -5.90 9.41
C PRO A 177 -22.94 -5.26 8.11
N TRP A 178 -22.92 -3.92 8.01
CA TRP A 178 -23.36 -3.21 6.80
C TRP A 178 -22.33 -3.22 5.67
N GLU A 179 -21.11 -3.72 5.91
CA GLU A 179 -20.04 -3.82 4.92
C GLU A 179 -20.02 -5.19 4.20
N ASP A 180 -20.94 -6.09 4.55
CA ASP A 180 -21.05 -7.40 3.92
C ASP A 180 -21.78 -7.31 2.56
N GLY A 181 -21.40 -8.16 1.60
CA GLY A 181 -22.01 -8.26 0.26
C GLY A 181 -21.05 -8.01 -0.92
N ASP A 182 -21.64 -7.85 -2.11
CA ASP A 182 -20.92 -7.62 -3.37
C ASP A 182 -20.53 -6.14 -3.54
N HIS A 183 -19.35 -5.81 -3.02
CA HIS A 183 -18.79 -4.45 -2.99
C HIS A 183 -17.42 -4.38 -3.66
N GLN A 184 -16.94 -3.16 -3.90
CA GLN A 184 -15.59 -2.96 -4.44
C GLN A 184 -14.56 -3.58 -3.49
N ARG A 185 -13.53 -4.21 -4.06
CA ARG A 185 -12.34 -4.65 -3.32
C ARG A 185 -11.13 -3.96 -3.90
N MET A 186 -10.49 -3.13 -3.09
CA MET A 186 -9.21 -2.52 -3.43
C MET A 186 -8.06 -3.34 -2.86
N THR A 187 -7.03 -3.54 -3.67
CA THR A 187 -5.76 -4.07 -3.17
C THR A 187 -4.96 -2.97 -2.47
N PRO A 188 -4.02 -3.32 -1.56
CA PRO A 188 -3.12 -2.32 -0.95
C PRO A 188 -2.32 -1.52 -1.99
N LEU A 189 -2.03 -2.11 -3.15
CA LEU A 189 -1.35 -1.42 -4.25
C LEU A 189 -2.26 -0.38 -4.90
N ASP A 190 -3.54 -0.70 -5.13
CA ASP A 190 -4.49 0.25 -5.71
C ASP A 190 -4.68 1.47 -4.80
N GLU A 191 -4.73 1.24 -3.48
CA GLU A 191 -4.83 2.31 -2.49
C GLU A 191 -3.59 3.20 -2.51
N GLU A 192 -2.39 2.62 -2.53
CA GLU A 192 -1.16 3.41 -2.56
C GLU A 192 -1.04 4.23 -3.87
N ILE A 193 -1.42 3.65 -5.01
CA ILE A 193 -1.47 4.37 -6.29
C ILE A 193 -2.43 5.56 -6.19
N LEU A 194 -3.65 5.31 -5.69
CA LEU A 194 -4.66 6.37 -5.51
C LEU A 194 -4.12 7.48 -4.60
N ARG A 195 -3.54 7.10 -3.47
CA ARG A 195 -3.03 8.02 -2.46
C ARG A 195 -1.92 8.91 -3.00
N ARG A 196 -0.97 8.32 -3.75
CA ARG A 196 0.10 9.06 -4.41
C ARG A 196 -0.42 9.98 -5.51
N GLU A 197 -1.42 9.55 -6.26
CA GLU A 197 -2.02 10.39 -7.30
C GLU A 197 -2.72 11.61 -6.70
N VAL A 198 -3.51 11.42 -5.64
CA VAL A 198 -4.11 12.54 -4.89
C VAL A 198 -3.01 13.45 -4.32
N ALA A 199 -1.96 12.89 -3.71
CA ALA A 199 -0.86 13.69 -3.18
C ALA A 199 -0.13 14.49 -4.29
N ARG A 200 0.08 13.90 -5.47
CA ARG A 200 0.65 14.57 -6.64
C ARG A 200 -0.21 15.76 -7.07
N LEU A 201 -1.51 15.54 -7.26
CA LEU A 201 -2.44 16.60 -7.63
C LEU A 201 -2.58 17.68 -6.55
N THR A 202 -2.52 17.29 -5.27
CA THR A 202 -2.55 18.22 -4.14
C THR A 202 -1.35 19.16 -4.18
N ARG A 203 -0.15 18.63 -4.51
CA ARG A 203 1.07 19.43 -4.67
C ARG A 203 1.01 20.35 -5.90
N GLU A 204 0.47 19.86 -7.01
CA GLU A 204 0.32 20.63 -8.25
C GLU A 204 -0.73 21.73 -8.14
N ALA A 205 -1.76 21.51 -7.33
CA ALA A 205 -2.83 22.47 -7.07
C ALA A 205 -2.39 23.69 -6.24
N ALA A 206 -1.09 23.80 -5.90
CA ALA A 206 -0.21 24.85 -5.30
C ALA A 206 -0.79 26.20 -4.80
N ASP A 207 -2.00 26.58 -5.17
CA ASP A 207 -2.78 27.71 -4.72
C ASP A 207 -3.31 27.54 -3.28
N GLN A 208 -3.74 28.67 -2.71
CA GLN A 208 -4.30 28.84 -1.36
C GLN A 208 -5.60 28.05 -1.10
N THR A 209 -6.01 27.16 -2.00
CA THR A 209 -7.26 26.37 -1.91
C THR A 209 -7.09 25.05 -1.19
N VAL A 210 -5.85 24.57 -1.00
CA VAL A 210 -5.54 23.34 -0.27
C VAL A 210 -5.25 23.63 1.21
N PRO A 211 -5.93 22.96 2.17
CA PRO A 211 -5.63 23.08 3.58
C PRO A 211 -4.15 22.79 3.90
N VAL A 212 -3.60 23.47 4.91
CA VAL A 212 -2.18 23.30 5.33
C VAL A 212 -1.89 21.83 5.65
N SER A 213 -2.73 21.19 6.46
CA SER A 213 -2.61 19.79 6.87
C SER A 213 -2.57 18.81 5.70
N TRP A 214 -3.23 19.14 4.59
CA TRP A 214 -3.26 18.34 3.37
C TRP A 214 -2.04 18.58 2.48
N ARG A 215 -1.48 19.79 2.48
CA ARG A 215 -0.19 20.07 1.85
C ARG A 215 0.93 19.33 2.56
N GLU A 216 0.92 19.29 3.88
CA GLU A 216 1.88 18.53 4.69
C GLU A 216 1.73 17.03 4.46
N TRP A 217 0.51 16.50 4.54
CA TRP A 217 0.21 15.11 4.21
C TRP A 217 0.67 14.73 2.80
N ALA A 218 0.39 15.55 1.78
CA ALA A 218 0.80 15.27 0.41
C ALA A 218 2.32 15.28 0.28
N ALA A 219 2.98 16.23 0.94
CA ALA A 219 4.43 16.27 0.99
C ALA A 219 4.99 15.03 1.69
N ASP A 220 4.39 14.54 2.78
CA ASP A 220 4.80 13.31 3.45
C ASP A 220 4.57 12.06 2.61
N VAL A 221 3.43 11.92 1.94
CA VAL A 221 3.18 10.80 1.02
C VAL A 221 4.19 10.78 -0.12
N LEU A 222 4.53 11.95 -0.68
CA LEU A 222 5.50 12.06 -1.78
C LEU A 222 6.96 11.98 -1.32
N ARG A 223 7.28 12.47 -0.10
CA ARG A 223 8.59 12.36 0.55
C ARG A 223 8.85 10.95 1.08
N SER A 224 7.80 10.25 1.52
CA SER A 224 7.85 8.83 1.82
C SER A 224 8.25 8.15 0.52
N GLY A 225 9.56 7.92 0.43
CA GLY A 225 10.23 7.52 -0.79
C GLY A 225 9.46 6.34 -1.34
N VAL A 226 9.15 6.43 -2.64
CA VAL A 226 8.76 5.31 -3.49
C VAL A 226 9.10 4.00 -2.79
N ASN A 227 8.08 3.31 -2.27
CA ASN A 227 8.22 2.11 -1.47
C ASN A 227 9.07 1.13 -2.29
N TRP A 228 10.38 1.12 -2.05
CA TRP A 228 11.31 0.43 -2.92
C TRP A 228 11.05 -1.07 -2.81
N GLN A 229 10.43 -1.51 -1.71
CA GLN A 229 9.86 -2.84 -1.53
C GLN A 229 8.77 -3.11 -2.58
N GLN A 230 7.85 -2.17 -2.85
CA GLN A 230 6.86 -2.31 -3.92
C GLN A 230 7.49 -2.31 -5.32
N ARG A 231 8.46 -1.43 -5.59
CA ARG A 231 9.20 -1.44 -6.87
C ARG A 231 9.98 -2.73 -7.08
N LEU A 232 10.66 -3.19 -6.03
CA LEU A 232 11.44 -4.41 -6.04
C LEU A 232 10.52 -5.63 -6.18
N GLY A 233 9.42 -5.68 -5.43
CA GLY A 233 8.41 -6.73 -5.52
C GLY A 233 7.75 -6.82 -6.90
N HIS A 234 7.36 -5.69 -7.48
CA HIS A 234 6.83 -5.67 -8.86
C HIS A 234 7.87 -6.15 -9.88
N ARG A 235 9.12 -5.69 -9.76
CA ARG A 235 10.22 -6.10 -10.66
C ARG A 235 10.58 -7.57 -10.50
N LEU A 236 10.66 -8.08 -9.26
CA LEU A 236 10.88 -9.49 -8.96
C LEU A 236 9.71 -10.34 -9.46
N SER A 237 8.46 -9.90 -9.33
CA SER A 237 7.29 -10.61 -9.88
C SER A 237 7.37 -10.76 -11.40
N ILE A 238 7.72 -9.69 -12.12
CA ILE A 238 7.93 -9.75 -13.58
C ILE A 238 9.09 -10.70 -13.93
N ALA A 239 10.20 -10.63 -13.19
CA ALA A 239 11.35 -11.50 -13.39
C ALA A 239 11.00 -12.98 -13.17
N LEU A 240 10.27 -13.28 -12.09
CA LEU A 240 9.80 -14.63 -11.76
C LEU A 240 8.78 -15.16 -12.77
N GLN A 241 7.88 -14.32 -13.28
CA GLN A 241 6.94 -14.71 -14.34
C GLN A 241 7.68 -15.07 -15.63
N ARG A 242 8.72 -14.31 -16.02
CA ARG A 242 9.58 -14.66 -17.15
C ARG A 242 10.33 -15.98 -16.91
N GLY A 243 10.92 -16.16 -15.73
CA GLY A 243 11.62 -17.40 -15.37
C GLY A 243 10.71 -18.64 -15.35
N ARG A 244 9.52 -18.53 -14.73
CA ARG A 244 8.48 -19.58 -14.76
C ARG A 244 8.05 -19.90 -16.20
N GLY A 245 7.78 -18.87 -17.01
CA GLY A 245 7.41 -19.03 -18.41
C GLY A 245 8.44 -19.81 -19.22
N MET A 246 9.74 -19.64 -18.94
CA MET A 246 10.83 -20.41 -19.56
C MET A 246 10.92 -21.87 -19.08
N ARG A 247 10.40 -22.20 -17.89
CA ARG A 247 10.49 -23.54 -17.28
C ARG A 247 9.25 -24.41 -17.49
N THR A 248 8.14 -23.81 -17.91
CA THR A 248 6.94 -24.55 -18.32
C THR A 248 6.89 -24.69 -19.82
N ASP A 249 7.06 -25.91 -20.31
CA ASP A 249 6.93 -26.23 -21.73
C ASP A 249 5.90 -27.35 -21.94
N TYR A 250 5.35 -27.39 -23.15
CA TYR A 250 4.48 -28.46 -23.61
C TYR A 250 5.32 -29.70 -23.89
N ALA A 251 5.25 -30.69 -23.00
CA ALA A 251 5.87 -31.98 -23.20
C ALA A 251 4.85 -33.04 -23.62
N PHE A 252 5.23 -33.86 -24.59
CA PHE A 252 4.54 -35.10 -24.92
C PHE A 252 5.03 -36.22 -24.00
N GLY A 253 4.60 -36.15 -22.74
CA GLY A 253 4.84 -37.20 -21.74
C GLY A 253 3.87 -38.37 -21.86
N ARG A 254 3.93 -39.33 -20.93
CA ARG A 254 2.98 -40.44 -20.86
C ARG A 254 1.55 -39.88 -20.78
N PRO A 255 0.66 -40.18 -21.75
CA PRO A 255 -0.68 -39.62 -21.76
C PRO A 255 -1.48 -39.96 -20.50
N ASN A 256 -2.32 -39.03 -20.06
CA ASN A 256 -3.23 -39.26 -18.94
C ASN A 256 -4.17 -40.43 -19.26
N ARG A 257 -4.46 -41.30 -18.27
CA ARG A 257 -5.38 -42.46 -18.44
C ARG A 257 -6.77 -42.08 -18.99
N ARG A 258 -7.19 -40.81 -18.87
CA ARG A 258 -8.45 -40.28 -19.43
C ARG A 258 -8.36 -39.81 -20.90
N GLN A 259 -7.26 -40.11 -21.59
CA GLN A 259 -7.01 -39.69 -22.98
C GLN A 259 -8.03 -40.25 -23.99
N SER A 260 -8.75 -41.34 -23.67
CA SER A 260 -9.77 -41.91 -24.56
C SER A 260 -10.85 -40.92 -24.99
N VAL A 261 -11.07 -39.83 -24.23
CA VAL A 261 -12.01 -38.75 -24.56
C VAL A 261 -11.53 -37.87 -25.73
N TYR A 262 -10.22 -37.83 -25.99
CA TYR A 262 -9.61 -36.91 -26.97
C TYR A 262 -9.14 -37.60 -28.27
N HIS A 263 -9.46 -38.88 -28.48
CA HIS A 263 -9.06 -39.62 -29.69
C HIS A 263 -9.61 -38.94 -30.96
N PRO A 264 -8.82 -38.78 -32.04
CA PRO A 264 -7.46 -39.30 -32.29
C PRO A 264 -6.31 -38.36 -31.89
N VAL A 265 -6.60 -37.26 -31.19
CA VAL A 265 -5.62 -36.21 -30.90
C VAL A 265 -4.88 -36.52 -29.59
N LEU A 266 -3.56 -36.34 -29.60
CA LEU A 266 -2.70 -36.39 -28.42
C LEU A 266 -2.41 -34.96 -27.94
N PRO A 267 -3.16 -34.43 -26.96
CA PRO A 267 -2.86 -33.09 -26.44
C PRO A 267 -1.55 -33.12 -25.63
N PRO A 268 -0.67 -32.11 -25.79
CA PRO A 268 0.52 -32.00 -24.96
C PRO A 268 0.16 -31.72 -23.50
N SER A 269 1.04 -32.10 -22.58
CA SER A 269 0.92 -31.79 -21.15
C SER A 269 1.90 -30.69 -20.76
N LEU A 270 1.46 -29.73 -19.95
CA LEU A 270 2.36 -28.75 -19.35
C LEU A 270 3.27 -29.44 -18.33
N SER A 271 4.57 -29.44 -18.60
CA SER A 271 5.61 -29.99 -17.73
C SER A 271 6.57 -28.89 -17.27
N GLY A 272 7.05 -28.97 -16.03
CA GLY A 272 7.94 -27.96 -15.44
C GLY A 272 7.74 -27.75 -13.94
N ALA A 273 8.78 -27.30 -13.25
CA ALA A 273 8.68 -26.93 -11.84
C ALA A 273 7.87 -25.63 -11.69
N ARG A 274 6.74 -25.68 -10.98
CA ARG A 274 5.86 -24.51 -10.80
C ARG A 274 6.30 -23.56 -9.71
N THR A 275 7.21 -23.97 -8.83
CA THR A 275 7.67 -23.14 -7.70
C THR A 275 8.74 -22.16 -8.16
N ALA A 276 8.47 -20.87 -8.01
CA ALA A 276 9.47 -19.82 -8.21
C ALA A 276 10.59 -19.93 -7.16
N SER A 277 11.80 -19.53 -7.53
CA SER A 277 13.00 -19.57 -6.70
C SER A 277 13.85 -18.34 -6.94
N VAL A 278 14.30 -17.68 -5.87
CA VAL A 278 15.12 -16.47 -5.93
C VAL A 278 16.43 -16.69 -5.18
N ALA A 279 17.55 -16.31 -5.79
CA ALA A 279 18.82 -16.22 -5.10
C ALA A 279 19.11 -14.76 -4.74
N ILE A 280 19.48 -14.50 -3.49
CA ILE A 280 19.85 -13.17 -2.99
C ILE A 280 21.32 -13.20 -2.60
N VAL A 281 22.13 -12.42 -3.32
CA VAL A 281 23.54 -12.19 -2.97
C VAL A 281 23.58 -10.99 -2.02
N VAL A 282 24.11 -11.19 -0.82
CA VAL A 282 24.24 -10.14 0.20
C VAL A 282 25.70 -9.79 0.37
N ASP A 283 26.02 -8.51 0.18
CA ASP A 283 27.37 -7.97 0.38
C ASP A 283 27.74 -7.99 1.87
N THR A 284 28.82 -8.71 2.20
CA THR A 284 29.39 -8.84 3.54
C THR A 284 30.81 -8.28 3.61
N SER A 285 31.16 -7.37 2.70
CA SER A 285 32.46 -6.69 2.69
C SER A 285 32.63 -5.75 3.90
N ALA A 286 33.89 -5.37 4.18
CA ALA A 286 34.23 -4.54 5.33
C ALA A 286 33.61 -3.12 5.32
N SER A 287 33.13 -2.63 4.16
CA SER A 287 32.42 -1.35 4.06
C SER A 287 30.99 -1.41 4.62
N MET A 288 30.41 -2.61 4.73
CA MET A 288 29.09 -2.86 5.29
C MET A 288 29.17 -2.97 6.83
N LYS A 289 28.75 -1.92 7.54
CA LYS A 289 28.72 -1.92 9.02
C LYS A 289 27.62 -2.85 9.54
N GLY A 290 27.72 -3.32 10.79
CA GLY A 290 26.74 -4.25 11.37
C GLY A 290 25.28 -3.77 11.32
N ALA A 291 25.03 -2.47 11.37
CA ALA A 291 23.69 -1.89 11.21
C ALA A 291 23.17 -1.98 9.76
N ASP A 292 24.03 -1.86 8.75
CA ASP A 292 23.67 -1.97 7.34
C ASP A 292 23.37 -3.43 6.95
N LEU A 293 24.07 -4.38 7.57
CA LEU A 293 23.80 -5.82 7.40
C LEU A 293 22.45 -6.23 8.03
N GLN A 294 22.15 -5.76 9.24
CA GLN A 294 20.85 -6.01 9.88
C GLN A 294 19.70 -5.41 9.07
N ARG A 295 19.90 -4.20 8.51
CA ARG A 295 18.97 -3.58 7.59
C ARG A 295 18.78 -4.44 6.34
N ALA A 296 19.87 -4.88 5.70
CA ALA A 296 19.81 -5.75 4.53
C ALA A 296 19.03 -7.05 4.81
N LEU A 297 19.22 -7.68 5.98
CA LEU A 297 18.49 -8.88 6.39
C LEU A 297 17.01 -8.61 6.67
N ALA A 298 16.66 -7.47 7.28
CA ALA A 298 15.27 -7.05 7.47
C ALA A 298 14.56 -6.84 6.11
N GLU A 299 15.29 -6.30 5.12
CA GLU A 299 14.78 -6.14 3.76
C GLU A 299 14.56 -7.48 3.06
N VAL A 300 15.48 -8.42 3.23
CA VAL A 300 15.31 -9.78 2.71
C VAL A 300 14.09 -10.46 3.33
N ALA A 301 13.87 -10.31 4.64
CA ALA A 301 12.67 -10.83 5.30
C ALA A 301 11.39 -10.22 4.71
N ALA A 302 11.38 -8.92 4.40
CA ALA A 302 10.24 -8.26 3.76
C ALA A 302 9.96 -8.79 2.34
N ILE A 303 11.01 -9.08 1.57
CA ILE A 303 10.89 -9.66 0.22
C ILE A 303 10.37 -11.10 0.29
N ILE A 304 10.86 -11.91 1.24
CA ILE A 304 10.39 -13.28 1.47
C ILE A 304 8.88 -13.29 1.75
N ARG A 305 8.39 -12.35 2.59
CA ARG A 305 6.95 -12.19 2.87
C ARG A 305 6.12 -11.92 1.61
N GLN A 306 6.65 -11.16 0.66
CA GLN A 306 5.90 -10.75 -0.52
C GLN A 306 5.88 -11.82 -1.62
N LEU A 307 6.93 -12.64 -1.72
CA LEU A 307 7.10 -13.58 -2.83
C LEU A 307 6.51 -14.98 -2.57
N GLU A 308 6.23 -15.34 -1.32
CA GLU A 308 5.76 -16.68 -0.92
C GLU A 308 6.56 -17.82 -1.58
N ALA A 309 7.87 -17.61 -1.77
CA ALA A 309 8.76 -18.49 -2.53
C ALA A 309 10.02 -18.81 -1.73
N PRO A 310 10.63 -20.00 -1.91
CA PRO A 310 11.91 -20.32 -1.29
C PRO A 310 13.01 -19.38 -1.78
N VAL A 311 13.80 -18.86 -0.84
CA VAL A 311 14.88 -17.91 -1.09
C VAL A 311 16.21 -18.51 -0.65
N THR A 312 17.24 -18.38 -1.48
CA THR A 312 18.61 -18.80 -1.15
C THR A 312 19.47 -17.55 -0.95
N ILE A 313 20.03 -17.37 0.24
CA ILE A 313 20.95 -16.26 0.53
C ILE A 313 22.39 -16.72 0.30
N ILE A 314 23.18 -15.93 -0.42
CA ILE A 314 24.60 -16.15 -0.67
C ILE A 314 25.38 -14.94 -0.12
N PRO A 315 26.06 -15.08 1.02
CA PRO A 315 26.95 -14.04 1.53
C PRO A 315 28.18 -13.94 0.62
N CYS A 316 28.56 -12.72 0.26
CA CYS A 316 29.67 -12.50 -0.67
C CYS A 316 30.54 -11.32 -0.24
N ASP A 317 31.85 -11.50 -0.31
CA ASP A 317 32.86 -10.45 -0.21
C ASP A 317 33.79 -10.49 -1.44
N LEU A 318 35.05 -10.91 -1.29
CA LEU A 318 35.95 -11.31 -2.37
C LEU A 318 35.64 -12.73 -2.88
N ARG A 319 34.95 -13.54 -2.08
CA ARG A 319 34.52 -14.90 -2.42
C ARG A 319 33.06 -15.09 -2.00
N ALA A 320 32.37 -15.99 -2.70
CA ALA A 320 31.07 -16.47 -2.26
C ALA A 320 31.25 -17.46 -1.11
N HIS A 321 30.50 -17.25 -0.03
CA HIS A 321 30.41 -18.16 1.10
C HIS A 321 29.27 -19.18 0.91
N GLU A 322 29.15 -20.12 1.84
CA GLU A 322 28.17 -21.21 1.75
C GLU A 322 26.72 -20.68 1.66
N PRO A 323 25.94 -21.08 0.63
CA PRO A 323 24.56 -20.63 0.47
C PRO A 323 23.66 -21.11 1.61
N VAL A 324 22.91 -20.18 2.22
CA VAL A 324 21.91 -20.47 3.24
C VAL A 324 20.53 -20.50 2.58
N ARG A 325 19.93 -21.69 2.50
CA ARG A 325 18.56 -21.83 1.99
C ARG A 325 17.57 -21.50 3.09
N ILE A 326 16.71 -20.52 2.84
CA ILE A 326 15.69 -20.05 3.76
C ILE A 326 14.32 -20.38 3.18
N VAL A 327 13.55 -21.16 3.93
CA VAL A 327 12.20 -21.57 3.53
C VAL A 327 11.12 -20.89 4.37
N SER A 328 11.48 -20.25 5.49
CA SER A 328 10.54 -19.56 6.38
C SER A 328 11.09 -18.26 6.99
N GLU A 329 10.21 -17.32 7.35
CA GLU A 329 10.57 -16.03 7.97
C GLU A 329 11.37 -16.19 9.27
N ARG A 330 11.06 -17.21 10.06
CA ARG A 330 11.73 -17.47 11.35
C ARG A 330 13.21 -17.84 11.18
N GLU A 331 13.58 -18.44 10.05
CA GLU A 331 14.96 -18.80 9.74
C GLU A 331 15.77 -17.56 9.33
N ALA A 332 15.17 -16.56 8.68
CA ALA A 332 15.84 -15.32 8.29
C ALA A 332 16.34 -14.50 9.49
N PHE A 333 15.54 -14.42 10.56
CA PHE A 333 15.93 -13.74 11.81
C PHE A 333 16.96 -14.53 12.65
N GLN A 334 17.11 -15.83 12.42
CA GLN A 334 18.12 -16.66 13.10
C GLN A 334 19.51 -16.54 12.47
N VAL A 335 19.61 -15.96 11.27
CA VAL A 335 20.90 -15.61 10.64
C VAL A 335 21.47 -14.36 11.34
N SER A 336 22.02 -14.56 12.54
CA SER A 336 22.60 -13.49 13.35
C SER A 336 24.02 -13.11 12.93
N HIS A 337 24.67 -13.94 12.13
CA HIS A 337 26.03 -13.72 11.65
C HIS A 337 26.20 -14.30 10.24
N LEU A 338 26.62 -13.47 9.30
CA LEU A 338 27.06 -13.92 7.98
C LEU A 338 28.60 -13.83 7.93
N PRO A 339 29.30 -14.86 7.43
CA PRO A 339 30.75 -14.81 7.29
C PRO A 339 31.15 -13.74 6.27
N GLY A 340 32.19 -12.95 6.56
CA GLY A 340 32.64 -11.85 5.71
C GLY A 340 33.68 -10.95 6.35
N GLY A 341 33.96 -9.80 5.73
CA GLY A 341 34.92 -8.79 6.19
C GLY A 341 36.13 -8.57 5.27
N GLY A 342 36.14 -9.14 4.06
CA GLY A 342 37.14 -8.88 3.03
C GLY A 342 36.85 -7.65 2.15
N GLY A 343 37.53 -7.57 1.00
CA GLY A 343 37.19 -6.63 -0.08
C GLY A 343 35.89 -7.01 -0.82
N THR A 344 35.55 -6.30 -1.90
CA THR A 344 34.23 -6.40 -2.54
C THR A 344 34.33 -6.83 -4.01
N ASP A 345 33.85 -8.04 -4.34
CA ASP A 345 33.66 -8.50 -5.72
C ASP A 345 32.39 -9.36 -5.88
N MET A 346 31.26 -8.69 -6.17
CA MET A 346 29.95 -9.35 -6.34
C MET A 346 29.87 -10.29 -7.56
N ARG A 347 30.88 -10.29 -8.45
CA ARG A 347 30.94 -11.25 -9.57
C ARG A 347 31.12 -12.70 -9.06
N ALA A 348 31.79 -12.87 -7.92
CA ALA A 348 31.93 -14.17 -7.27
C ALA A 348 30.58 -14.70 -6.76
N GLY A 349 29.79 -13.85 -6.09
CA GLY A 349 28.44 -14.16 -5.64
C GLY A 349 27.47 -14.48 -6.78
N LEU A 350 27.56 -13.73 -7.88
CA LEU A 350 26.76 -13.99 -9.08
C LEU A 350 27.10 -15.32 -9.75
N SER A 351 28.39 -15.67 -9.80
CA SER A 351 28.82 -16.97 -10.34
C SER A 351 28.31 -18.12 -9.47
N ALA A 352 28.42 -18.00 -8.15
CA ALA A 352 27.86 -18.97 -7.21
C ALA A 352 26.34 -19.13 -7.33
N ALA A 353 25.60 -18.03 -7.57
CA ALA A 353 24.16 -18.08 -7.80
C ALA A 353 23.78 -18.84 -9.09
N LEU A 354 24.62 -18.77 -10.13
CA LEU A 354 24.40 -19.46 -11.40
C LEU A 354 24.68 -20.97 -11.32
N ASP A 355 25.61 -21.37 -10.45
CA ASP A 355 26.02 -22.76 -10.26
C ASP A 355 25.06 -23.55 -9.34
N LEU A 356 24.10 -22.88 -8.69
CA LEU A 356 23.09 -23.54 -7.85
C LEU A 356 22.27 -24.58 -8.63
N GLN A 357 21.98 -25.70 -7.96
CA GLN A 357 21.12 -26.76 -8.47
C GLN A 357 19.96 -27.00 -7.46
N PRO A 358 18.71 -26.65 -7.80
CA PRO A 358 18.24 -26.09 -9.08
C PRO A 358 18.65 -24.63 -9.29
N GLN A 359 18.80 -24.23 -10.56
CA GLN A 359 19.11 -22.85 -10.93
C GLN A 359 17.95 -21.90 -10.53
N PRO A 360 18.25 -20.72 -9.94
CA PRO A 360 17.22 -19.75 -9.55
C PRO A 360 16.58 -19.08 -10.76
N ASP A 361 15.33 -18.63 -10.60
CA ASP A 361 14.57 -17.93 -11.64
C ASP A 361 14.96 -16.43 -11.75
N SER A 362 15.48 -15.85 -10.68
CA SER A 362 16.00 -14.49 -10.63
C SER A 362 17.06 -14.34 -9.55
N VAL A 363 18.00 -13.41 -9.77
CA VAL A 363 19.06 -13.07 -8.81
C VAL A 363 18.91 -11.61 -8.38
N LEU A 364 18.91 -11.38 -7.07
CA LEU A 364 18.95 -10.06 -6.45
C LEU A 364 20.30 -9.85 -5.77
N VAL A 365 20.98 -8.75 -6.05
CA VAL A 365 22.24 -8.37 -5.38
C VAL A 365 21.98 -7.18 -4.48
N ILE A 366 22.28 -7.31 -3.20
CA ILE A 366 22.18 -6.23 -2.21
C ILE A 366 23.59 -5.78 -1.85
N THR A 367 23.95 -4.54 -2.16
CA THR A 367 25.30 -3.97 -1.96
C THR A 367 25.22 -2.46 -1.70
N ASP A 368 26.26 -1.86 -1.11
CA ASP A 368 26.44 -0.41 -1.02
C ASP A 368 26.83 0.24 -2.37
N GLY A 369 27.13 -0.59 -3.38
CA GLY A 369 27.51 -0.18 -4.73
C GLY A 369 29.02 -0.05 -4.95
N MET A 370 29.86 -0.27 -3.93
CA MET A 370 31.32 -0.22 -4.03
C MET A 370 31.93 -1.55 -4.52
N THR A 371 31.40 -2.10 -5.62
CA THR A 371 31.83 -3.38 -6.20
C THR A 371 32.25 -3.25 -7.66
N ALA A 372 33.08 -4.17 -8.13
CA ALA A 372 33.21 -4.42 -9.56
C ALA A 372 31.89 -5.02 -10.09
N TYR A 373 31.35 -4.43 -11.16
CA TYR A 373 30.16 -4.93 -11.85
C TYR A 373 30.57 -5.84 -13.03
N PRO A 374 29.72 -6.83 -13.41
CA PRO A 374 30.00 -7.66 -14.57
C PRO A 374 29.93 -6.85 -15.87
N GLU A 375 30.87 -7.06 -16.79
CA GLU A 375 30.92 -6.37 -18.09
C GLU A 375 29.85 -6.84 -19.08
N LYS A 376 29.27 -8.03 -18.85
CA LYS A 376 28.24 -8.63 -19.70
C LYS A 376 27.01 -9.00 -18.87
N PRO A 377 25.80 -8.80 -19.39
CA PRO A 377 24.60 -9.23 -18.70
C PRO A 377 24.50 -10.76 -18.71
N TYR A 378 24.02 -11.34 -17.61
CA TYR A 378 23.72 -12.77 -17.53
C TYR A 378 22.38 -13.10 -18.20
N ARG A 379 22.17 -14.38 -18.54
CA ARG A 379 20.90 -14.86 -19.12
C ARG A 379 19.73 -14.80 -18.13
N LEU A 380 20.01 -14.88 -16.82
CA LEU A 380 19.01 -14.78 -15.78
C LEU A 380 18.63 -13.32 -15.49
N PRO A 381 17.37 -13.03 -15.14
CA PRO A 381 16.97 -11.71 -14.65
C PRO A 381 17.77 -11.31 -13.39
N LEU A 382 18.58 -10.27 -13.54
CA LEU A 382 19.43 -9.71 -12.48
C LEU A 382 18.92 -8.33 -12.05
N ILE A 383 18.78 -8.14 -10.74
CA ILE A 383 18.39 -6.88 -10.10
C ILE A 383 19.45 -6.48 -9.05
N PHE A 384 19.85 -5.22 -9.05
CA PHE A 384 20.74 -4.62 -8.05
C PHE A 384 19.93 -3.73 -7.10
N ALA A 385 20.06 -3.99 -5.81
CA ALA A 385 19.52 -3.20 -4.70
C ALA A 385 20.69 -2.46 -4.02
N ILE A 386 20.77 -1.15 -4.25
CA ILE A 386 21.89 -0.32 -3.79
C ILE A 386 21.52 0.41 -2.49
N LEU A 387 22.12 -0.03 -1.38
CA LEU A 387 21.98 0.55 -0.03
C LEU A 387 22.81 1.84 0.12
N GLY A 388 22.34 2.82 0.89
CA GLY A 388 23.15 3.96 1.33
C GLY A 388 22.54 5.36 1.08
N ARG A 389 23.24 6.41 1.53
CA ARG A 389 22.88 7.83 1.30
C ARG A 389 23.51 8.34 0.00
N SER A 390 22.88 9.31 -0.64
CA SER A 390 23.06 9.66 -2.07
C SER A 390 24.46 10.12 -2.52
N GLU A 391 25.39 10.40 -1.62
CA GLU A 391 26.59 11.19 -1.95
C GLU A 391 27.82 10.36 -2.40
N ASP A 392 27.90 9.06 -2.10
CA ASP A 392 29.08 8.21 -2.44
C ASP A 392 28.77 6.95 -3.27
N LYS A 393 27.58 6.83 -3.85
CA LYS A 393 27.15 5.60 -4.55
C LYS A 393 27.74 5.48 -5.96
N ARG A 394 28.30 4.31 -6.29
CA ARG A 394 28.59 3.90 -7.67
C ARG A 394 27.47 3.00 -8.19
N LEU A 395 26.63 3.55 -9.07
CA LEU A 395 25.61 2.78 -9.77
C LEU A 395 26.24 1.88 -10.84
N PRO A 396 25.62 0.73 -11.16
CA PRO A 396 26.11 -0.12 -12.24
C PRO A 396 26.09 0.64 -13.58
N PRO A 397 27.10 0.40 -14.45
CA PRO A 397 27.23 1.11 -15.71
C PRO A 397 26.05 0.85 -16.64
N GLN A 398 25.59 1.90 -17.32
CA GLN A 398 24.52 1.84 -18.30
C GLN A 398 25.04 2.43 -19.62
N PRO A 399 25.36 1.62 -20.65
CA PRO A 399 25.23 0.15 -20.79
C PRO A 399 26.29 -0.67 -20.01
N PRO A 400 26.11 -2.00 -19.81
CA PRO A 400 25.10 -2.88 -20.41
C PRO A 400 23.81 -3.07 -19.59
N PHE A 401 23.74 -2.57 -18.36
CA PHE A 401 22.56 -2.70 -17.51
C PHE A 401 21.53 -1.63 -17.82
N ARG A 402 20.27 -1.94 -17.57
CA ARG A 402 19.14 -1.04 -17.81
C ARG A 402 18.68 -0.37 -16.50
N PRO A 403 18.05 0.81 -16.56
CA PRO A 403 17.51 1.50 -15.37
C PRO A 403 16.48 0.68 -14.56
N ASP A 404 15.80 -0.28 -15.18
CA ASP A 404 14.86 -1.18 -14.52
C ASP A 404 15.54 -2.27 -13.69
N GLN A 405 16.85 -2.49 -13.88
CA GLN A 405 17.64 -3.46 -13.12
C GLN A 405 18.25 -2.86 -11.85
N VAL A 406 18.12 -1.55 -11.63
CA VAL A 406 18.73 -0.86 -10.49
C VAL A 406 17.63 -0.29 -9.59
N VAL A 407 17.64 -0.68 -8.31
CA VAL A 407 16.76 -0.19 -7.26
C VAL A 407 17.62 0.46 -6.20
N GLU A 408 17.43 1.75 -5.96
CA GLU A 408 18.06 2.42 -4.83
C GLU A 408 17.23 2.22 -3.56
N ILE A 409 17.87 1.73 -2.52
CA ILE A 409 17.30 1.60 -1.17
C ILE A 409 17.84 2.77 -0.34
N ARG A 410 16.95 3.68 0.08
CA ARG A 410 17.29 4.89 0.85
C ARG A 410 17.06 4.68 2.33
#